data_AF-A9MK69-F1
#
_entry.id   AF-A9MK69-F1
#
_cell.length_a   1.000
_cell.length_b   1.000
_cell.length_c   1.000
_cell.angle_alpha   90.00
_cell.angle_beta   90.00
_cell.angle_gamma   90.00
#
_symmetry.space_group_name_H-M   'P 1'
#
loop_
_entity.id
_entity.type
_entity.pdbx_description
1 polymer ?
#
loop_
_entity_poly.entity_id
_entity_poly.type
_entity_poly.pdbx_seq_one_letter_code
_entity_poly.pdbx_strand_id
1 'polypeptide(L)' 'MVLKTGGTTIGLANNNIIPAEDLDRSYIVYPQINQEKCVGCLLCGHVCPVACIDLGEVRFKKGEKEHALTL' A
#
# COMPACT_ATOMS: atom_id res chain seq x y z
N MET A 1 25.56 16.46 3.63
CA MET A 1 26.80 15.89 3.05
C MET A 1 26.56 14.41 2.79
N VAL A 2 26.24 14.03 1.55
CA VAL A 2 26.19 12.60 1.17
C VAL A 2 27.62 12.18 0.93
N LEU A 3 28.18 11.35 1.79
CA LEU A 3 29.53 10.81 1.63
C LEU A 3 29.51 9.85 0.43
N LYS A 4 29.75 10.37 -0.77
CA LYS A 4 29.94 9.56 -1.98
C LYS A 4 31.34 8.92 -1.96
N THR A 5 31.60 8.08 -0.97
CA THR A 5 32.76 7.21 -0.94
C THR A 5 32.34 5.84 -1.47
N GLY A 6 32.99 5.37 -2.54
CA GLY A 6 32.62 4.18 -3.29
C GLY A 6 32.20 3.00 -2.40
N GLY A 7 31.01 2.46 -2.65
CA GLY A 7 30.52 1.20 -2.06
C GLY A 7 29.61 1.31 -0.84
N THR A 8 29.30 2.49 -0.30
CA THR A 8 28.43 2.61 0.89
C THR A 8 26.97 2.93 0.51
N THR A 9 26.03 2.11 0.99
CA THR A 9 24.58 2.32 0.82
C THR A 9 23.99 3.37 1.78
N ILE A 10 24.79 3.80 2.76
CA ILE A 10 24.40 4.75 3.78
C ILE A 10 24.07 6.10 3.12
N GLY A 11 22.83 6.56 3.31
CA GLY A 11 22.39 7.88 2.87
C GLY A 11 21.95 7.99 1.41
N LEU A 12 21.85 6.88 0.65
CA LEU A 12 21.36 6.92 -0.73
C LEU A 12 19.92 7.46 -0.82
N ALA A 13 19.06 7.09 0.14
CA ALA A 13 17.68 7.54 0.19
C ALA A 13 17.53 9.04 0.48
N ASN A 14 18.54 9.68 1.10
CA ASN A 14 18.48 11.11 1.44
C ASN A 14 18.35 12.01 0.21
N ASN A 15 18.76 11.52 -0.97
CA ASN A 15 18.59 12.27 -2.23
C ASN A 15 17.12 12.35 -2.69
N ASN A 16 16.21 11.54 -2.13
CA ASN A 16 14.78 11.55 -2.46
C ASN A 16 13.96 12.39 -1.45
N ILE A 17 14.58 12.93 -0.40
CA ILE A 17 13.90 13.79 0.56
C ILE A 17 13.79 15.18 -0.06
N ILE A 18 12.57 15.63 -0.27
CA ILE A 18 12.23 16.96 -0.76
C ILE A 18 11.25 17.63 0.20
N PRO A 19 11.20 18.96 0.28
CA PRO A 19 10.20 19.65 1.08
C PRO A 19 8.80 19.47 0.46
N ALA A 20 7.75 19.70 1.25
CA ALA A 20 6.38 19.34 0.88
C ALA A 20 5.83 20.19 -0.30
N GLU A 21 6.41 21.36 -0.54
CA GLU A 21 6.16 22.26 -1.66
C GLU A 21 6.70 21.74 -3.00
N ASP A 22 7.73 20.89 -2.98
CA ASP A 22 8.36 20.34 -4.20
C ASP A 22 7.75 19.00 -4.62
N LEU A 23 6.77 18.48 -3.87
CA LEU A 23 6.05 17.26 -4.22
C LEU A 23 5.12 17.50 -5.44
N ASP A 24 5.28 16.71 -6.49
CA ASP A 24 4.36 16.70 -7.63
C ASP A 24 3.01 16.06 -7.24
N ARG A 25 2.04 16.92 -6.91
CA ARG A 25 0.66 16.52 -6.57
C ARG A 25 -0.19 16.15 -7.78
N SER A 26 0.31 16.33 -9.00
CA SER A 26 -0.39 15.95 -10.23
C SER A 26 -0.08 14.50 -10.66
N TYR A 27 0.98 13.91 -10.12
CA TYR A 27 1.30 12.51 -10.32
C TYR A 27 0.34 11.61 -9.53
N ILE A 28 -0.58 10.98 -10.23
CA ILE A 28 -1.62 10.10 -9.64
C ILE A 28 -1.32 8.65 -10.03
N VAL A 29 -1.34 7.76 -9.03
CA VAL A 29 -1.25 6.31 -9.22
C VAL A 29 -2.51 5.67 -8.64
N TYR A 30 -3.20 4.88 -9.45
CA TYR A 30 -4.37 4.11 -9.01
C TYR A 30 -3.94 2.73 -8.51
N PRO A 31 -4.38 2.29 -7.31
CA PRO A 31 -4.05 0.97 -6.82
C PRO A 31 -4.62 -0.11 -7.75
N GLN A 32 -3.86 -1.18 -7.94
CA GLN A 32 -4.26 -2.35 -8.73
C GLN A 32 -4.19 -3.59 -7.83
N ILE A 33 -5.26 -4.37 -7.79
CA ILE A 33 -5.33 -5.59 -6.97
C ILE A 33 -4.90 -6.78 -7.81
N ASN A 34 -3.83 -7.46 -7.40
CA ASN A 34 -3.49 -8.77 -7.95
C ASN A 34 -4.40 -9.83 -7.31
N GLN A 35 -5.38 -10.30 -8.07
CA GLN A 35 -6.39 -11.25 -7.59
C GLN A 35 -5.81 -12.63 -7.23
N GLU A 36 -4.72 -13.05 -7.88
CA GLU A 36 -4.05 -14.33 -7.56
C GLU A 36 -3.41 -14.31 -6.16
N LYS A 37 -3.04 -13.12 -5.68
CA LYS A 37 -2.45 -12.91 -4.35
C LYS A 37 -3.45 -12.43 -3.30
N CYS A 38 -4.69 -12.14 -3.70
CA CYS A 38 -5.70 -11.63 -2.80
C CYS A 38 -6.12 -12.69 -1.77
N VAL A 39 -6.09 -12.33 -0.49
CA VAL A 39 -6.45 -13.22 0.64
C VAL A 39 -7.86 -12.96 1.19
N GLY A 40 -8.66 -12.10 0.55
CA GLY A 40 -10.06 -11.89 0.91
C GLY A 40 -10.30 -11.24 2.29
N CYS A 41 -9.37 -10.41 2.77
CA CYS A 41 -9.47 -9.77 4.08
C CYS A 41 -10.32 -8.48 4.12
N LEU A 42 -10.69 -7.95 2.95
CA LEU A 42 -11.49 -6.73 2.77
C LEU A 42 -10.93 -5.42 3.37
N LEU A 43 -9.70 -5.44 3.90
CA LEU A 43 -9.08 -4.27 4.51
C LEU A 43 -8.94 -3.10 3.52
N CYS A 44 -8.64 -3.38 2.25
CA CYS A 44 -8.53 -2.35 1.22
C CYS A 44 -9.85 -1.57 1.04
N GLY A 45 -10.99 -2.25 1.03
CA GLY A 45 -12.31 -1.61 0.97
C GLY A 45 -12.62 -0.81 2.22
N HIS A 46 -12.34 -1.36 3.40
CA HIS A 46 -12.60 -0.70 4.69
C HIS A 46 -11.78 0.58 4.91
N VAL A 47 -10.51 0.61 4.49
CA VAL A 47 -9.64 1.80 4.68
C VAL A 47 -9.80 2.85 3.59
N CYS A 48 -10.50 2.54 2.49
CA CYS A 48 -10.66 3.48 1.39
C CYS A 48 -11.53 4.66 1.83
N PRO A 49 -10.99 5.90 1.89
CA PRO A 49 -11.73 7.05 2.43
C PRO A 49 -12.88 7.51 1.52
N VAL A 50 -12.87 7.06 0.26
CA VAL A 50 -13.86 7.45 -0.76
C VAL A 50 -14.71 6.26 -1.25
N ALA A 51 -14.57 5.09 -0.61
CA ALA A 51 -15.33 3.88 -0.91
C ALA A 51 -15.40 3.53 -2.41
N CYS A 52 -14.28 3.64 -3.14
CA CYS A 52 -14.21 3.40 -4.58
C CYS A 52 -13.76 1.99 -4.98
N ILE A 53 -13.70 1.06 -4.02
CA ILE A 53 -13.24 -0.32 -4.23
C ILE A 53 -14.43 -1.24 -4.05
N ASP A 54 -14.78 -2.01 -5.09
CA ASP A 54 -15.75 -3.08 -4.98
C ASP A 54 -15.23 -4.20 -4.08
N LEU A 55 -16.07 -4.67 -3.17
CA LEU A 55 -15.71 -5.74 -2.24
C LEU A 55 -15.62 -7.08 -2.97
N GLY A 56 -14.49 -7.77 -2.80
CA GLY A 56 -14.25 -9.10 -3.36
C GLY A 56 -14.74 -10.24 -2.48
N GLU A 57 -14.34 -11.46 -2.81
CA GLU A 57 -14.64 -12.67 -2.05
C GLU A 57 -14.00 -12.65 -0.65
N VAL A 58 -14.77 -13.07 0.35
CA VAL A 58 -14.28 -13.29 1.71
C VAL A 58 -13.58 -14.64 1.79
N ARG A 59 -12.38 -14.68 2.37
CA ARG A 59 -11.64 -15.93 2.60
C ARG A 59 -11.09 -15.98 4.02
N PHE A 60 -11.50 -17.00 4.78
CA PHE A 60 -10.99 -17.23 6.13
C PHE A 60 -9.70 -18.05 6.10
N LYS A 61 -8.86 -17.88 7.12
CA LYS A 61 -7.64 -18.67 7.24
C LYS A 61 -7.99 -20.13 7.53
N LYS A 62 -7.12 -21.05 7.09
CA LYS A 62 -7.31 -22.49 7.33
C LYS A 62 -7.38 -22.78 8.84
N GLY A 63 -8.48 -23.42 9.26
CA GLY A 63 -8.72 -23.78 10.67
C GLY A 63 -9.48 -22.72 11.47
N GLU A 64 -9.79 -21.57 10.86
CA GLU A 64 -10.66 -20.55 11.43
C GLU A 64 -12.13 -20.88 11.14
N LYS A 65 -13.02 -20.54 12.08
CA LYS A 65 -14.46 -20.70 11.87
C LYS A 65 -14.98 -19.50 11.09
N GLU A 66 -15.82 -19.76 10.10
CA GLU A 66 -16.55 -18.69 9.42
C GLU A 66 -17.39 -17.91 10.44
N HIS A 67 -17.39 -16.60 10.31
CA HIS A 67 -18.20 -15.70 11.12
C HIS A 67 -18.75 -14.58 10.24
N ALA A 68 -19.84 -13.97 10.69
CA ALA A 68 -20.35 -12.77 10.04
C ALA A 68 -19.28 -11.68 10.09
N LEU A 69 -19.07 -11.01 8.95
CA LEU A 69 -18.28 -9.80 8.89
C LEU A 69 -19.19 -8.61 9.15
N THR A 70 -18.77 -7.72 10.04
CA THR A 70 -19.37 -6.41 10.19
C THR A 70 -18.36 -5.43 9.62
N LEU A 71 -18.63 -4.93 8.42
CA LEU A 71 -17.82 -3.93 7.73
C LEU A 71 -18.35 -2.53 7.99
#